data_AF-A0A8B8TBG6-F1
#
_entry.id   AF-A0A8B8TBG6-F1
#
_cell.length_a   1.000
_cell.length_b   1.000
_cell.length_c   1.000
_cell.angle_alpha   90.00
_cell.angle_beta   90.00
_cell.angle_gamma   90.00
#
_symmetry.space_group_name_H-M   'P 1'
#
loop_
_entity.id
_entity.type
_entity.pdbx_description
1 polymer ?
#
loop_
_entity_poly.entity_id
_entity_poly.type
_entity_poly.pdbx_seq_one_letter_code
_entity_poly.pdbx_strand_id
1 'polypeptide(L)'
;MSRQLNMDTVRQNFWKEEYLREKMLRCEWHHKYGSMVKSKQKAKAAARLPLKLPTLPPKAPLSPPPAPKELPSKAPGPAPEAPIQSEMYPVLPATRALLYEGISHDFQGRYRYLNTRKLDMPEMRYLFPITTNFTYGWQLVPGMQLATRQLGVATQPSSLGSRGQ
;
A
#
# COMPACT_ATOMS: atom_id res chain seq x y z
N MET A 1 1.58 23.16 37.41
CA MET A 1 0.67 23.02 36.25
C MET A 1 -0.03 21.68 36.36
N SER A 2 -1.31 21.67 36.74
CA SER A 2 -2.12 20.45 36.87
C SER A 2 -2.44 19.90 35.48
N ARG A 3 -2.25 18.59 35.28
CA ARG A 3 -2.67 17.93 34.03
C ARG A 3 -4.19 17.94 33.99
N GLN A 4 -4.80 18.57 32.99
CA GLN A 4 -6.23 18.40 32.71
C GLN A 4 -6.49 16.91 32.46
N LEU A 5 -7.20 16.25 33.37
CA LEU A 5 -7.71 14.90 33.15
C LEU A 5 -8.93 15.04 32.24
N ASN A 6 -8.75 14.80 30.93
CA ASN A 6 -9.78 14.90 29.89
C ASN A 6 -10.86 13.79 29.96
N MET A 7 -11.20 13.33 31.17
CA MET A 7 -12.14 12.24 31.44
C MET A 7 -13.18 12.70 32.45
N ASP A 8 -14.13 13.50 31.97
CA ASP A 8 -15.30 13.89 32.75
C ASP A 8 -16.35 12.78 32.75
N THR A 9 -17.17 12.71 33.80
CA THR A 9 -18.25 11.72 33.93
C THR A 9 -19.22 11.76 32.75
N VAL A 10 -19.46 12.95 32.19
CA VAL A 10 -20.28 13.15 30.99
C VAL A 10 -19.67 12.41 29.79
N ARG A 11 -18.36 12.55 29.58
CA ARG A 11 -17.65 11.89 28.47
C ARG A 11 -17.58 10.38 28.65
N GLN A 12 -17.40 9.92 29.89
CA GLN A 12 -17.44 8.51 30.22
C GLN A 12 -18.84 7.90 29.94
N ASN A 13 -19.91 8.63 30.25
CA ASN A 13 -21.28 8.18 29.98
C ASN A 13 -21.58 8.14 28.49
N PHE A 14 -21.15 9.15 27.73
CA PHE A 14 -21.27 9.16 26.28
C PHE A 14 -20.65 7.90 25.64
N TRP A 15 -19.44 7.52 26.03
CA TRP A 15 -18.80 6.29 25.53
C TRP A 15 -19.52 5.01 25.94
N LYS A 16 -20.07 4.96 27.16
CA LYS A 16 -20.89 3.82 27.58
C LYS A 16 -22.14 3.69 26.72
N GLU A 17 -22.84 4.78 26.46
CA GLU A 17 -24.04 4.79 25.63
C GLU A 17 -23.74 4.39 24.19
N GLU A 18 -22.69 4.94 23.59
CA GLU A 18 -22.25 4.60 22.23
C GLU A 18 -21.93 3.10 22.11
N TYR A 19 -21.17 2.56 23.07
CA TYR A 19 -20.83 1.13 23.11
C TYR A 19 -22.07 0.23 23.27
N LEU A 20 -22.99 0.58 24.17
CA LEU A 20 -24.23 -0.17 24.37
C LEU A 20 -25.10 -0.14 23.11
N ARG A 21 -25.21 1.02 22.46
CA ARG A 21 -25.95 1.19 21.21
C ARG A 21 -25.37 0.35 20.09
N GLU A 22 -24.04 0.34 19.93
CA GLU A 22 -23.36 -0.49 18.93
C GLU A 22 -23.61 -1.99 19.21
N LYS A 23 -23.50 -2.42 20.46
CA LYS A 23 -23.78 -3.81 20.86
C LYS A 23 -25.21 -4.20 20.51
N MET A 24 -26.19 -3.37 20.83
CA MET A 24 -27.60 -3.62 20.50
C MET A 24 -27.80 -3.75 18.98
N LEU A 25 -27.28 -2.81 18.20
CA LEU A 25 -27.36 -2.85 16.74
C LEU A 25 -26.75 -4.12 16.15
N ARG A 26 -25.58 -4.56 16.66
CA ARG A 26 -24.98 -5.84 16.23
C ARG A 26 -25.87 -7.03 16.55
N CYS A 27 -26.46 -7.07 17.75
CA CYS A 27 -27.38 -8.14 18.15
C CYS A 27 -28.65 -8.14 17.29
N GLU A 28 -29.29 -6.99 17.07
CA GLU A 28 -30.48 -6.86 16.22
C GLU A 28 -30.19 -7.24 14.77
N TRP A 29 -29.06 -6.80 14.22
CA TRP A 29 -28.64 -7.17 12.87
C TRP A 29 -28.40 -8.69 12.78
N HIS A 30 -27.70 -9.27 13.75
CA HIS A 30 -27.46 -10.72 13.76
C HIS A 30 -28.77 -11.51 13.94
N HIS A 31 -29.73 -10.99 14.70
CA HIS A 31 -31.04 -11.60 14.83
C HIS A 31 -31.80 -11.60 13.49
N LYS A 32 -31.79 -10.47 12.76
CA LYS A 32 -32.48 -10.33 11.46
C LYS A 32 -31.80 -11.09 10.33
N TYR A 33 -30.46 -11.05 10.25
CA TYR A 33 -29.71 -11.50 9.08
C TYR A 33 -28.73 -12.65 9.37
N GLY A 34 -28.49 -13.00 10.63
CA GLY A 34 -27.50 -13.99 11.02
C GLY A 34 -27.75 -15.37 10.39
N SER A 35 -29.01 -15.82 10.36
CA SER A 35 -29.38 -17.08 9.71
C SER A 35 -29.05 -17.07 8.20
N MET A 36 -29.40 -15.99 7.50
CA MET A 36 -29.11 -15.84 6.06
C MET A 36 -27.62 -15.77 5.77
N VAL A 37 -26.84 -15.12 6.62
CA VAL A 37 -25.38 -15.02 6.46
C VAL A 37 -24.73 -16.38 6.72
N LYS A 38 -25.18 -17.12 7.74
CA LYS A 38 -24.68 -18.46 8.04
C LYS A 38 -25.01 -19.46 6.93
N SER A 39 -26.22 -19.43 6.37
CA SER A 39 -26.58 -20.30 5.25
C SER A 39 -25.75 -19.99 4.00
N LYS A 40 -25.56 -18.70 3.65
CA LYS A 40 -24.67 -18.27 2.57
C LYS A 40 -23.22 -18.69 2.79
N GLN A 41 -22.72 -18.60 4.03
CA GLN A 41 -21.37 -19.03 4.39
C GLN A 41 -21.21 -20.54 4.23
N LYS A 42 -22.21 -21.33 4.66
CA LYS A 42 -22.22 -22.79 4.49
C LYS A 42 -22.31 -23.19 3.02
N ALA A 43 -23.17 -22.54 2.23
CA ALA A 43 -23.24 -22.76 0.79
C ALA A 43 -21.92 -22.42 0.09
N LYS A 44 -21.30 -21.28 0.42
CA LYS A 44 -19.96 -20.93 -0.10
C LYS A 44 -18.88 -21.92 0.34
N ALA A 45 -18.95 -22.43 1.56
CA ALA A 45 -18.00 -23.43 2.05
C ALA A 45 -18.17 -24.78 1.35
N ALA A 46 -19.42 -25.21 1.11
CA ALA A 46 -19.73 -26.43 0.38
C ALA A 46 -19.35 -26.33 -1.12
N ALA A 47 -19.49 -25.13 -1.70
CA ALA A 47 -19.08 -24.86 -3.09
C ALA A 47 -17.56 -24.70 -3.27
N ARG A 48 -16.80 -24.55 -2.18
CA ARG A 48 -15.33 -24.52 -2.27
C ARG A 48 -14.85 -25.94 -2.50
N LEU A 49 -14.38 -26.19 -3.73
CA LEU A 49 -13.56 -27.37 -4.00
C LEU A 49 -12.36 -27.38 -3.03
N PRO A 50 -11.95 -28.55 -2.51
CA PRO A 50 -10.79 -28.64 -1.65
C PRO A 50 -9.58 -28.12 -2.39
N LEU A 51 -9.12 -26.93 -2.03
CA LEU A 51 -7.89 -26.34 -2.52
C LEU A 51 -6.74 -27.25 -2.09
N LYS A 52 -6.23 -28.05 -3.03
CA LYS A 52 -4.96 -28.74 -2.88
C LYS A 52 -3.89 -27.66 -2.96
N LEU A 53 -3.59 -27.06 -1.81
CA LEU A 53 -2.43 -26.20 -1.68
C LEU A 53 -1.20 -27.03 -2.06
N PRO A 54 -0.33 -26.55 -2.96
CA PRO A 54 0.95 -27.19 -3.21
C PRO A 54 1.68 -27.32 -1.87
N THR A 55 2.02 -28.56 -1.49
CA THR A 55 2.88 -28.80 -0.33
C THR A 55 4.24 -28.20 -0.64
N LEU A 56 4.50 -27.00 -0.12
CA LEU A 56 5.85 -26.46 -0.15
C LEU A 56 6.73 -27.40 0.68
N PRO A 57 7.89 -27.83 0.16
CA PRO A 57 8.84 -28.57 0.99
C PRO A 57 9.16 -27.72 2.23
N PRO A 58 9.32 -28.34 3.41
CA PRO A 58 9.69 -27.62 4.62
C PRO A 58 10.93 -26.80 4.31
N LYS A 59 10.77 -25.48 4.32
CA LYS A 59 11.88 -24.56 4.14
C LYS A 59 12.82 -24.83 5.30
N ALA A 60 14.00 -25.38 4.98
CA ALA A 60 15.07 -25.57 5.94
C ALA A 60 15.22 -24.26 6.74
N PRO A 61 15.37 -24.33 8.08
CA PRO A 61 15.54 -23.13 8.90
C PRO A 61 16.74 -22.36 8.37
N LEU A 62 16.45 -21.24 7.70
CA LEU A 62 17.45 -20.25 7.35
C LEU A 62 18.11 -19.85 8.67
N SER A 63 19.44 -19.95 8.69
CA SER A 63 20.27 -19.48 9.77
C SER A 63 19.86 -18.07 10.21
N PRO A 64 19.93 -17.76 11.51
CA PRO A 64 19.57 -16.44 12.01
C PRO A 64 20.39 -15.37 11.26
N PRO A 65 19.75 -14.25 10.84
CA PRO A 65 20.48 -13.15 10.23
C PRO A 65 21.56 -12.65 11.20
N PRO A 66 22.78 -12.35 10.71
CA PRO A 66 23.85 -11.84 11.56
C PRO A 66 23.40 -10.53 12.20
N ALA A 67 23.64 -10.43 13.51
CA ALA A 67 23.28 -9.32 14.37
C ALA A 67 23.62 -7.96 13.75
N PRO A 68 22.73 -6.94 13.87
CA PRO A 68 23.06 -5.56 13.53
C PRO A 68 24.27 -5.10 14.33
N LYS A 69 25.33 -4.68 13.63
CA LYS A 69 26.48 -4.02 14.24
C LYS A 69 26.01 -2.67 14.80
N GLU A 70 26.32 -2.46 16.06
CA GLU A 70 26.06 -1.24 16.81
C GLU A 70 26.93 -0.04 16.35
N LEU A 71 26.29 1.15 16.42
CA LEU A 71 26.83 2.49 16.74
C LEU A 71 27.54 3.32 15.63
N PRO A 72 27.49 4.69 15.67
CA PRO A 72 27.35 5.54 16.87
C PRO A 72 26.23 6.59 16.86
N SER A 73 25.86 6.99 18.07
CA SER A 73 25.02 8.15 18.37
C SER A 73 25.71 9.46 17.98
N LYS A 74 24.93 10.39 17.42
CA LYS A 74 25.27 11.82 17.37
C LYS A 74 24.16 12.62 18.03
N ALA A 75 24.56 13.36 19.07
CA ALA A 75 23.74 14.21 19.92
C ALA A 75 23.13 15.43 19.18
N PRO A 76 22.16 16.13 19.80
CA PRO A 76 21.01 16.74 19.11
C PRO A 76 21.29 18.15 18.57
N GLY A 77 20.90 18.36 17.30
CA GLY A 77 20.73 19.69 16.70
C GLY A 77 19.27 20.15 16.78
N PRO A 78 19.01 21.46 16.71
CA PRO A 78 17.73 22.06 17.09
C PRO A 78 16.59 21.53 16.22
N ALA A 79 15.50 21.13 16.88
CA ALA A 79 14.32 20.52 16.27
C ALA A 79 13.77 21.38 15.11
N PRO A 80 13.79 20.88 13.86
CA PRO A 80 12.76 21.25 12.90
C PRO A 80 11.50 20.52 13.35
N GLU A 81 10.43 21.29 13.62
CA GLU A 81 9.03 20.85 13.66
C GLU A 81 8.86 19.50 12.98
N ALA A 82 8.58 18.44 13.76
CA ALA A 82 8.53 17.08 13.27
C ALA A 82 7.66 17.06 12.01
N PRO A 83 8.25 16.85 10.81
CA PRO A 83 7.45 16.75 9.62
C PRO A 83 6.47 15.61 9.89
N ILE A 84 5.17 15.87 9.77
CA ILE A 84 4.16 14.82 9.71
C ILE A 84 4.76 13.78 8.78
N GLN A 85 5.18 12.64 9.32
CA GLN A 85 5.95 11.66 8.56
C GLN A 85 5.01 11.13 7.50
N SER A 86 5.04 11.74 6.31
CA SER A 86 4.22 11.33 5.20
C SER A 86 4.68 9.92 4.86
N GLU A 87 3.77 8.96 4.85
CA GLU A 87 4.07 7.55 4.54
C GLU A 87 4.69 7.36 3.14
N MET A 88 4.69 8.42 2.33
CA MET A 88 5.02 8.42 0.91
C MET A 88 6.14 9.40 0.60
N TYR A 89 6.97 9.06 -0.38
CA TYR A 89 7.95 9.99 -0.92
C TYR A 89 7.29 11.23 -1.55
N PRO A 90 7.93 12.41 -1.45
CA PRO A 90 7.45 13.61 -2.11
C PRO A 90 7.40 13.40 -3.62
N VAL A 91 6.35 13.92 -4.24
CA VAL A 91 6.11 13.76 -5.68
C VAL A 91 6.95 14.76 -6.47
N LEU A 92 7.45 14.32 -7.62
CA LEU A 92 8.23 15.16 -8.53
C LEU A 92 7.45 16.46 -8.87
N PRO A 93 8.10 17.65 -8.85
CA PRO A 93 7.40 18.91 -9.09
C PRO A 93 6.65 18.97 -10.42
N ALA A 94 7.21 18.37 -11.47
CA ALA A 94 6.58 18.29 -12.79
C ALA A 94 5.26 17.49 -12.77
N THR A 95 5.22 16.35 -12.08
CA THR A 95 3.97 15.58 -11.96
C THR A 95 3.00 16.29 -11.03
N ARG A 96 3.47 16.95 -9.97
CA ARG A 96 2.62 17.78 -9.09
C ARG A 96 1.99 18.96 -9.83
N ALA A 97 2.68 19.57 -10.80
CA ALA A 97 2.15 20.67 -11.59
C ALA A 97 0.88 20.27 -12.37
N LEU A 98 0.80 19.00 -12.81
CA LEU A 98 -0.39 18.47 -13.50
C LEU A 98 -1.66 18.60 -12.66
N LEU A 99 -1.59 18.66 -11.32
CA LEU A 99 -2.78 18.85 -10.48
C LEU A 99 -3.49 20.18 -10.74
N TYR A 100 -2.73 21.19 -11.17
CA TYR A 100 -3.20 22.57 -11.32
C TYR A 100 -3.44 22.95 -12.79
N GLU A 101 -3.23 22.02 -13.72
CA GLU A 101 -3.46 22.22 -15.15
C GLU A 101 -4.85 21.74 -15.56
N GLY A 102 -5.78 22.67 -15.78
CA GLY A 102 -7.12 22.36 -16.30
C GLY A 102 -8.08 21.73 -15.27
N ILE A 103 -9.17 21.12 -15.77
CA ILE A 103 -10.26 20.56 -14.96
C ILE A 103 -10.32 19.04 -15.13
N SER A 104 -10.59 18.32 -14.04
CA SER A 104 -10.63 16.85 -14.04
C SER A 104 -11.71 16.24 -14.92
N HIS A 105 -12.81 16.99 -15.14
CA HIS A 105 -13.91 16.60 -16.01
C HIS A 105 -13.45 16.35 -17.45
N ASP A 106 -12.54 17.19 -17.96
CA ASP A 106 -12.05 17.11 -19.34
C ASP A 106 -10.78 16.25 -19.45
N PHE A 107 -10.61 15.30 -18.52
CA PHE A 107 -9.43 14.43 -18.42
C PHE A 107 -8.11 15.19 -18.26
N GLN A 108 -8.14 16.36 -17.62
CA GLN A 108 -6.96 17.16 -17.27
C GLN A 108 -6.76 17.16 -15.75
N GLY A 109 -5.79 17.93 -15.26
CA GLY A 109 -5.64 18.16 -13.83
C GLY A 109 -5.30 16.89 -13.04
N ARG A 110 -6.10 16.69 -11.98
CA ARG A 110 -6.06 15.50 -11.12
C ARG A 110 -6.17 14.19 -11.89
N TYR A 111 -6.92 14.13 -12.98
CA TYR A 111 -7.05 12.90 -13.77
C TYR A 111 -5.68 12.47 -14.32
N ARG A 112 -4.95 13.40 -14.95
CA ARG A 112 -3.60 13.17 -15.47
C ARG A 112 -2.63 12.81 -14.35
N TYR A 113 -2.66 13.56 -13.26
CA TYR A 113 -1.83 13.28 -12.09
C TYR A 113 -1.98 11.84 -11.57
N LEU A 114 -3.22 11.38 -11.33
CA LEU A 114 -3.47 10.04 -10.82
C LEU A 114 -3.08 8.96 -11.83
N ASN A 115 -3.30 9.22 -13.12
CA ASN A 115 -2.90 8.30 -14.19
C ASN A 115 -1.39 8.18 -14.38
N THR A 116 -0.63 9.25 -14.15
CA THR A 116 0.83 9.18 -14.16
C THR A 116 1.33 8.48 -12.89
N ARG A 117 0.81 8.85 -11.73
CA ARG A 117 1.29 8.35 -10.42
C ARG A 117 0.95 6.88 -10.13
N LYS A 118 0.06 6.26 -10.91
CA LYS A 118 -0.23 4.81 -10.83
C LYS A 118 0.74 3.94 -11.64
N LEU A 119 1.53 4.54 -12.54
CA LEU A 119 2.54 3.81 -13.34
C LEU A 119 3.78 3.48 -12.49
N ASP A 120 4.07 4.32 -11.50
CA ASP A 120 5.19 4.11 -10.58
C ASP A 120 4.89 2.93 -9.63
N MET A 121 5.91 2.09 -9.43
CA MET A 121 5.79 0.98 -8.49
C MET A 121 5.63 1.48 -7.05
N PRO A 122 4.84 0.79 -6.22
CA PRO A 122 4.62 1.19 -4.83
C PRO A 122 5.94 1.23 -4.02
N GLU A 123 6.92 0.39 -4.34
CA GLU A 123 8.26 0.40 -3.70
C GLU A 123 8.97 1.74 -3.84
N MET A 124 8.75 2.46 -4.95
CA MET A 124 9.36 3.76 -5.21
C MET A 124 8.53 4.92 -4.63
N ARG A 125 7.30 4.64 -4.22
CA ARG A 125 6.31 5.65 -3.80
C ARG A 125 6.12 5.70 -2.29
N TYR A 126 6.30 4.58 -1.61
CA TYR A 126 6.13 4.45 -0.17
C TYR A 126 7.48 4.29 0.53
N LEU A 127 7.63 4.94 1.70
CA LEU A 127 8.83 4.79 2.54
C LEU A 127 8.93 3.38 3.13
N PHE A 128 7.77 2.80 3.44
CA PHE A 128 7.65 1.51 4.08
C PHE A 128 7.52 0.39 3.05
N PRO A 129 8.01 -0.83 3.38
CA PRO A 129 7.89 -1.96 2.49
C PRO A 129 6.44 -2.31 2.18
N ILE A 130 6.22 -2.93 1.02
CA ILE A 130 4.89 -3.40 0.60
C ILE A 130 4.35 -4.38 1.65
N THR A 131 3.16 -4.10 2.18
CA THR A 131 2.46 -4.99 3.13
C THR A 131 1.50 -5.93 2.41
N THR A 132 1.07 -6.99 3.09
CA THR A 132 0.08 -7.98 2.57
C THR A 132 -1.24 -7.35 2.12
N ASN A 133 -1.60 -6.17 2.65
CA ASN A 133 -2.79 -5.44 2.24
C ASN A 133 -2.72 -5.00 0.76
N PHE A 134 -1.51 -4.68 0.27
CA PHE A 134 -1.31 -4.32 -1.13
C PHE A 134 -1.48 -5.51 -2.08
N THR A 135 -1.23 -6.74 -1.63
CA THR A 135 -1.40 -7.95 -2.44
C THR A 135 -2.88 -8.16 -2.83
N TYR A 136 -3.80 -7.99 -1.88
CA TYR A 136 -5.23 -8.20 -2.13
C TYR A 136 -5.91 -6.99 -2.76
N GLY A 137 -5.50 -5.77 -2.41
CA GLY A 137 -6.11 -4.54 -2.93
C GLY A 137 -5.58 -4.09 -4.28
N TRP A 138 -4.28 -4.27 -4.55
CA TRP A 138 -3.60 -3.74 -5.74
C TRP A 138 -3.17 -4.83 -6.73
N GLN A 139 -3.43 -6.11 -6.42
CA GLN A 139 -3.06 -7.26 -7.27
C GLN A 139 -1.58 -7.26 -7.69
N LEU A 140 -0.69 -6.87 -6.79
CA LEU A 140 0.76 -6.99 -6.99
C LEU A 140 1.17 -8.47 -6.88
N VAL A 141 0.84 -9.26 -7.90
CA VAL A 141 1.27 -10.65 -8.03
C VAL A 141 2.71 -10.65 -8.59
N PRO A 142 3.61 -11.53 -8.11
CA PRO A 142 4.94 -11.68 -8.70
C PRO A 142 4.78 -12.18 -10.14
N GLY A 143 4.80 -11.26 -11.10
CA GLY A 143 4.42 -11.51 -12.49
C GLY A 143 4.16 -10.24 -13.29
N MET A 144 3.82 -9.12 -12.62
CA MET A 144 3.89 -7.78 -13.22
C MET A 144 5.33 -7.27 -13.23
N GLN A 145 6.26 -8.03 -13.83
CA GLN A 145 7.42 -7.39 -14.42
C GLN A 145 6.88 -6.65 -15.64
N LEU A 146 6.70 -5.33 -15.49
CA LEU A 146 6.54 -4.43 -16.64
C LEU A 146 7.62 -4.85 -17.63
N ALA A 147 7.21 -5.29 -18.81
CA ALA A 147 8.10 -5.64 -19.89
C ALA A 147 9.12 -4.50 -20.01
N THR A 148 10.36 -4.76 -19.59
CA THR A 148 11.51 -3.93 -19.89
C THR A 148 11.52 -3.87 -21.40
N ARG A 149 10.98 -2.78 -21.94
CA ARG A 149 11.02 -2.49 -23.36
C ARG A 149 12.49 -2.23 -23.63
N GLN A 150 13.21 -3.31 -23.95
CA GLN A 150 14.53 -3.28 -24.52
C GLN A 150 14.42 -2.34 -25.71
N LEU A 151 14.87 -1.10 -25.54
CA LEU A 151 15.14 -0.20 -26.64
C LEU A 151 16.39 -0.77 -27.32
N GLY A 152 16.16 -1.77 -28.18
CA GLY A 152 17.10 -2.16 -29.20
C GLY A 152 17.27 -0.98 -30.16
N VAL A 153 18.24 -0.12 -29.88
CA VAL A 153 18.79 0.78 -30.88
C VAL A 153 19.65 -0.10 -31.79
N ALA A 154 19.02 -0.65 -32.82
CA ALA A 154 19.70 -1.17 -33.99
C ALA A 154 19.80 -0.03 -35.02
N THR A 155 20.99 0.55 -35.21
CA THR A 155 21.36 1.21 -36.47
C THR A 155 22.87 1.10 -36.68
N GLN A 156 23.21 0.04 -37.41
CA GLN A 156 24.30 -0.25 -38.35
C GLN A 156 25.78 0.16 -38.10
N PRO A 157 26.72 -0.77 -38.36
CA PRO A 157 28.15 -0.49 -38.47
C PRO A 157 28.51 0.11 -39.84
N SER A 158 29.17 1.27 -39.84
CA SER A 158 29.82 1.82 -41.03
C SER A 158 31.24 1.28 -41.13
N SER A 159 31.45 0.22 -41.91
CA SER A 159 32.78 -0.08 -42.46
C SER A 159 32.66 -0.82 -43.79
N LEU A 160 33.15 -0.22 -44.87
CA LEU A 160 34.10 -0.80 -45.83
C LEU A 160 34.03 -0.05 -47.17
N GLY A 161 35.23 0.27 -47.70
CA GLY A 161 35.42 0.37 -49.14
C GLY A 161 36.03 1.68 -49.63
N SER A 162 37.32 1.91 -49.37
CA SER A 162 38.13 2.69 -50.30
C SER A 162 39.48 2.01 -50.50
N ARG A 163 39.58 1.26 -51.60
CA ARG A 163 40.80 0.66 -52.13
C ARG A 163 40.68 0.62 -53.66
N GLY A 164 41.47 1.48 -54.33
CA GLY A 164 41.95 1.34 -55.71
C GLY A 164 40.97 1.66 -56.84
N GLN A 165 41.21 2.76 -57.57
CA GLN A 165 42.13 2.79 -58.73
C GLN A 165 42.69 4.20 -58.91
#